data_AF-A0A6M3JWI6-F1
#
_entry.id   AF-A0A6M3JWI6-F1
#
_cell.length_a   1.000
_cell.length_b   1.000
_cell.length_c   1.000
_cell.angle_alpha   90.00
_cell.angle_beta   90.00
_cell.angle_gamma   90.00
#
_symmetry.space_group_name_H-M   'P 1'
#
loop_
_entity.id
_entity.type
_entity.pdbx_description
1 polymer ?
#
loop_
_entity_poly.entity_id
_entity_poly.type
_entity_poly.pdbx_seq_one_letter_code
_entity_poly.pdbx_strand_id
1 'polypeptide(L)'
;MKIREFINEQEGIERNFDYITEQMSGTEIAKELGVTRQAVSNILKRALKKFFIEVSRLEPEYDAFEVATTMAMMFNAEGEIDKFYKLFPPDIRKKIETDAKEHYPSQKK
;
A
#
# COMPACT_ATOMS: atom_id res chain seq x y z
N MET A 1 -3.07 -38.18 23.20
CA MET A 1 -3.29 -37.03 22.30
C MET A 1 -1.96 -36.32 22.17
N LYS A 2 -1.25 -36.58 21.06
CA LYS A 2 0.19 -36.37 20.96
C LYS A 2 0.45 -34.95 20.48
N ILE A 3 1.23 -34.19 21.24
CA ILE A 3 1.74 -32.84 20.92
C ILE A 3 2.26 -32.74 19.47
N ARG A 4 2.73 -33.84 18.88
CA ARG A 4 3.16 -33.93 17.47
C ARG A 4 2.05 -33.68 16.44
N GLU A 5 0.78 -34.00 16.73
CA GLU A 5 -0.33 -33.70 15.82
C GLU A 5 -0.65 -32.20 15.84
N PHE A 6 -0.56 -31.55 17.00
CA PHE A 6 -0.74 -30.11 17.15
C PHE A 6 0.40 -29.31 16.47
N ILE A 7 1.65 -29.78 16.56
CA ILE A 7 2.80 -29.15 15.89
C ILE A 7 2.67 -29.25 14.36
N ASN A 8 2.26 -30.41 13.82
CA ASN A 8 2.05 -30.56 12.38
C ASN A 8 0.89 -29.72 11.84
N GLU A 9 -0.12 -29.43 12.66
CA GLU A 9 -1.25 -28.56 12.30
C GLU A 9 -0.85 -27.08 12.29
N GLN A 10 0.09 -26.67 13.15
CA GLN A 10 0.68 -25.32 13.16
C GLN A 10 1.67 -25.09 12.00
N GLU A 11 2.44 -26.10 11.58
CA GLU A 11 3.31 -26.01 10.39
C GLU A 11 2.53 -25.89 9.06
N GLY A 12 1.24 -26.26 9.06
CA GLY A 12 0.33 -25.99 7.94
C GLY A 12 -0.15 -24.53 7.88
N ILE A 13 -0.10 -23.81 9.00
CA ILE A 13 -0.48 -22.40 9.12
C ILE A 13 0.73 -21.49 8.81
N GLU A 14 1.93 -21.86 9.24
CA GLU A 14 3.16 -21.11 8.92
C GLU A 14 3.48 -21.14 7.42
N ARG A 15 3.22 -22.26 6.72
CA ARG A 15 3.40 -22.34 5.26
C ARG A 15 2.46 -21.46 4.43
N ASN A 16 1.41 -20.90 5.04
CA ASN A 16 0.55 -19.92 4.36
C ASN A 16 1.02 -18.46 4.54
N PHE A 17 1.95 -18.19 5.46
CA PHE A 17 2.52 -16.84 5.63
C PHE A 17 3.81 -16.61 4.82
N ASP A 18 4.50 -17.68 4.41
CA ASP A 18 5.61 -17.61 3.45
C ASP A 18 5.17 -17.13 2.04
N TYR A 19 3.86 -17.07 1.77
CA TYR A 19 3.31 -16.58 0.50
C TYR A 19 3.38 -15.05 0.35
N ILE A 20 3.71 -14.31 1.41
CA ILE A 20 3.78 -12.83 1.40
C ILE A 20 5.24 -12.33 1.23
N THR A 21 6.24 -13.21 1.27
CA THR A 21 7.65 -12.80 1.17
C THR A 21 8.20 -12.73 -0.25
N GLU A 22 7.53 -13.33 -1.23
CA GLU A 22 7.86 -13.10 -2.65
C GLU A 22 7.00 -11.96 -3.19
N GLN A 23 7.63 -10.86 -3.63
CA GLN A 23 6.94 -9.76 -4.30
C GLN A 23 6.30 -10.28 -5.59
N MET A 24 5.05 -10.73 -5.53
CA MET A 24 4.30 -11.14 -6.72
C MET A 24 4.08 -9.91 -7.62
N SER A 25 4.44 -10.04 -8.89
CA SER A 25 4.08 -9.05 -9.89
C SER A 25 2.56 -8.98 -10.06
N GLY A 26 2.05 -7.82 -10.50
CA GLY A 26 0.62 -7.68 -10.79
C GLY A 26 0.09 -8.65 -11.85
N THR A 27 0.96 -9.25 -12.67
CA THR A 27 0.59 -10.31 -13.63
C THR A 27 0.39 -11.65 -12.92
N GLU A 28 1.24 -11.98 -11.95
CA GLU A 28 1.11 -13.20 -11.13
C GLU A 28 -0.13 -13.13 -10.26
N ILE A 29 -0.37 -11.99 -9.61
CA ILE A 29 -1.60 -11.75 -8.84
C ILE A 29 -2.84 -11.89 -9.74
N ALA A 30 -2.80 -11.35 -10.95
CA ALA A 30 -3.91 -11.45 -11.90
C ALA A 30 -4.20 -12.89 -12.31
N LYS A 31 -3.14 -13.68 -12.58
CA LYS A 31 -3.25 -15.10 -12.92
C LYS A 31 -3.85 -15.90 -11.78
N GLU A 32 -3.39 -15.67 -10.56
CA GLU A 32 -3.87 -16.35 -9.35
C GLU A 32 -5.35 -16.05 -9.08
N LEU A 33 -5.74 -14.78 -9.21
CA LEU A 33 -7.11 -14.34 -8.97
C LEU A 33 -8.06 -14.60 -10.15
N GLY A 34 -7.57 -15.10 -11.29
CA GLY A 34 -8.37 -15.29 -12.50
C GLY A 34 -8.93 -13.98 -13.09
N VAL A 35 -8.24 -12.86 -12.89
CA VAL A 35 -8.64 -11.53 -13.38
C VAL A 35 -7.59 -10.93 -14.31
N THR A 36 -7.89 -9.78 -14.90
CA THR A 36 -6.89 -9.06 -15.70
C THR A 36 -5.92 -8.28 -14.80
N ARG A 37 -4.67 -8.09 -15.24
CA ARG A 37 -3.70 -7.20 -14.59
C ARG A 37 -4.25 -5.78 -14.37
N GLN A 38 -5.07 -5.30 -15.31
CA GLN A 38 -5.74 -4.01 -15.18
C GLN A 38 -6.75 -4.00 -14.03
N ALA A 39 -7.50 -5.09 -13.82
CA ALA A 39 -8.40 -5.23 -12.68
C ALA A 39 -7.65 -5.17 -11.35
N VAL A 40 -6.51 -5.87 -11.25
CA VAL A 40 -5.62 -5.79 -10.08
C VAL A 40 -5.17 -4.35 -9.81
N SER A 41 -4.70 -3.64 -10.84
CA SER A 41 -4.29 -2.23 -10.69
C SER A 41 -5.45 -1.32 -10.24
N ASN A 42 -6.64 -1.52 -10.78
CA ASN A 42 -7.81 -0.74 -10.40
C ASN A 42 -8.25 -1.02 -8.95
N ILE A 43 -8.15 -2.27 -8.50
CA ILE A 43 -8.43 -2.65 -7.11
C ILE A 43 -7.43 -1.99 -6.16
N LEU A 44 -6.13 -2.08 -6.46
CA LEU A 44 -5.06 -1.44 -5.67
C LEU A 44 -5.27 0.07 -5.52
N LYS A 45 -5.57 0.77 -6.63
CA LYS A 45 -5.87 2.22 -6.62
C LYS A 45 -7.06 2.55 -5.73
N ARG A 46 -8.12 1.73 -5.77
CA ARG A 46 -9.32 1.91 -4.94
C ARG A 46 -9.03 1.64 -3.47
N ALA A 47 -8.25 0.60 -3.17
CA ALA A 47 -7.85 0.26 -1.81
C ALA A 47 -7.00 1.37 -1.19
N LEU A 48 -5.97 1.85 -1.90
CA LEU A 48 -5.13 2.96 -1.45
C LEU A 48 -5.92 4.24 -1.23
N LYS A 49 -6.88 4.55 -2.10
CA LYS A 49 -7.77 5.71 -1.90
C LYS A 49 -8.59 5.58 -0.62
N LYS A 50 -9.17 4.42 -0.35
CA LYS A 50 -9.92 4.19 0.90
C LYS A 50 -9.01 4.32 2.12
N PHE A 51 -7.84 3.69 2.06
CA PHE A 51 -6.87 3.76 3.15
C PHE A 51 -6.43 5.20 3.44
N PHE A 52 -6.12 5.98 2.40
CA PHE A 52 -5.81 7.40 2.52
C PHE A 52 -6.93 8.16 3.25
N ILE A 53 -8.18 7.97 2.84
CA ILE A 53 -9.34 8.64 3.46
C ILE A 53 -9.48 8.25 4.94
N GLU A 54 -9.26 6.98 5.27
CA GLU A 54 -9.34 6.53 6.66
C GLU A 54 -8.19 7.08 7.52
N VAL A 55 -6.96 7.11 7.01
CA VAL A 55 -5.82 7.71 7.73
C VAL A 55 -6.07 9.20 7.94
N SER A 56 -6.49 9.94 6.91
CA SER A 56 -6.86 11.37 7.06
C SER A 56 -8.00 11.61 8.05
N ARG A 57 -8.87 10.61 8.27
CA ARG A 57 -9.97 10.71 9.25
C ARG A 57 -9.49 10.43 10.68
N LEU A 58 -8.52 9.54 10.83
CA LEU A 58 -7.94 9.17 12.12
C LEU A 58 -6.98 10.25 12.63
N GLU A 59 -6.23 10.87 11.73
CA GLU A 59 -5.23 11.92 12.00
C GLU A 59 -5.68 13.24 11.31
N PRO A 60 -6.73 13.91 11.80
CA PRO A 60 -7.27 15.12 11.16
C PRO A 60 -6.31 16.32 11.18
N GLU A 61 -5.28 16.29 12.02
CA GLU A 61 -4.19 17.25 12.04
C GLU A 61 -3.21 17.10 10.88
N TYR A 62 -3.16 15.93 10.24
CA TYR A 62 -2.23 15.67 9.15
C TYR A 62 -2.78 16.20 7.84
N ASP A 63 -1.91 16.87 7.10
CA ASP A 63 -2.22 17.25 5.73
C ASP A 63 -2.12 16.04 4.77
N ALA A 64 -2.44 16.24 3.48
CA ALA A 64 -2.39 15.14 2.52
C ALA A 64 -0.98 14.59 2.32
N PHE A 65 0.06 15.41 2.47
CA PHE A 65 1.45 15.01 2.29
C PHE A 65 1.95 14.14 3.46
N GLU A 66 1.64 14.53 4.69
CA GLU A 66 1.94 13.80 5.92
C GLU A 66 1.20 12.46 5.95
N VAL A 67 -0.07 12.43 5.56
CA VAL A 67 -0.83 11.18 5.39
C VAL A 67 -0.16 10.27 4.36
N ALA A 68 0.21 10.81 3.19
CA ALA A 68 0.86 10.02 2.14
C ALA A 68 2.23 9.47 2.58
N THR A 69 3.00 10.26 3.32
CA THR A 69 4.31 9.88 3.85
C THR A 69 4.17 8.79 4.92
N THR A 70 3.21 8.94 5.83
CA THR A 70 2.88 7.94 6.85
C THR A 70 2.47 6.62 6.20
N MET A 71 1.63 6.67 5.17
CA MET A 71 1.27 5.47 4.41
C MET A 71 2.48 4.83 3.73
N ALA A 72 3.39 5.61 3.14
CA ALA A 72 4.59 5.08 2.51
C ALA A 72 5.46 4.33 3.52
N MET A 73 5.60 4.83 4.75
CA MET A 73 6.29 4.12 5.84
C MET A 73 5.57 2.83 6.23
N MET A 74 4.24 2.86 6.39
CA MET A 74 3.43 1.66 6.72
C MET A 74 3.57 0.54 5.68
N PHE A 75 3.70 0.90 4.39
CA PHE A 75 3.89 -0.06 3.31
C PHE A 75 5.37 -0.34 2.99
N ASN A 76 6.31 0.15 3.81
CA ASN A 76 7.75 0.02 3.59
C ASN A 76 8.19 0.47 2.17
N ALA A 77 7.58 1.55 1.69
CA ALA A 77 7.75 2.07 0.34
C ALA A 77 8.73 3.27 0.28
N GLU A 78 9.49 3.53 1.34
CA GLU A 78 10.43 4.66 1.46
C GLU A 78 11.49 4.67 0.35
N GLY A 79 11.95 3.49 -0.09
CA GLY A 79 12.87 3.35 -1.22
C GLY A 79 12.22 3.46 -2.61
N GLU A 80 10.89 3.45 -2.68
CA GLU A 80 10.12 3.44 -3.93
C GLU A 80 8.99 4.48 -3.95
N ILE A 81 9.18 5.62 -3.27
CA ILE A 81 8.16 6.67 -3.08
C ILE A 81 7.53 7.09 -4.41
N ASP A 82 8.30 7.23 -5.49
CA ASP A 82 7.77 7.58 -6.80
C ASP A 82 6.76 6.57 -7.35
N LYS A 83 7.01 5.27 -7.14
CA LYS A 83 6.12 4.20 -7.58
C LYS A 83 4.89 4.16 -6.69
N PHE A 84 5.08 4.28 -5.38
CA PHE A 84 3.99 4.35 -4.41
C PHE A 84 3.06 5.52 -4.70
N TYR A 85 3.62 6.71 -4.93
CA TYR A 85 2.88 7.91 -5.27
C TYR A 85 2.03 7.74 -6.54
N LYS A 86 2.54 7.06 -7.56
CA LYS A 86 1.80 6.78 -8.81
C LYS A 86 0.60 5.85 -8.61
N LEU A 87 0.53 5.11 -7.50
CA LEU A 87 -0.61 4.26 -7.17
C LEU A 87 -1.80 5.07 -6.66
N PHE A 88 -1.59 6.30 -6.17
CA PHE A 88 -2.72 7.16 -5.82
C PHE A 88 -3.51 7.59 -7.06
N PRO A 89 -4.85 7.63 -6.96
CA PRO A 89 -5.69 8.25 -7.97
C PRO A 89 -5.34 9.73 -8.21
N PRO A 90 -5.63 10.28 -9.41
CA PRO A 90 -5.24 11.65 -9.77
C PRO A 90 -5.73 12.74 -8.81
N ASP A 91 -6.91 12.57 -8.21
CA ASP A 91 -7.49 13.51 -7.25
C ASP A 91 -6.71 13.56 -5.93
N ILE A 92 -6.25 12.42 -5.42
CA ILE A 92 -5.41 12.37 -4.21
C ILE A 92 -4.01 12.91 -4.50
N ARG A 93 -3.43 12.53 -5.64
CA ARG A 93 -2.14 13.06 -6.09
C ARG A 93 -2.12 14.59 -6.13
N LYS A 94 -3.16 15.20 -6.68
CA LYS A 94 -3.28 16.65 -6.73
C LYS A 94 -3.35 17.29 -5.34
N LYS A 95 -3.99 16.64 -4.36
CA LYS A 95 -4.01 17.12 -2.97
C LYS A 95 -2.61 17.08 -2.36
N ILE A 96 -1.95 15.92 -2.45
CA ILE A 96 -0.58 15.73 -1.97
C ILE A 96 0.38 16.76 -2.60
N GLU A 97 0.28 17.00 -3.91
CA GLU A 97 1.11 17.99 -4.62
C GLU A 97 0.86 19.43 -4.19
N THR A 98 -0.38 19.77 -3.83
CA THR A 98 -0.72 21.10 -3.33
C THR A 98 -0.07 21.31 -1.97
N ASP A 99 -0.32 20.38 -1.06
CA ASP A 99 0.14 20.45 0.33
C ASP A 99 1.68 20.37 0.41
N ALA A 100 2.32 19.55 -0.43
CA ALA A 100 3.77 19.46 -0.51
C ALA A 100 4.43 20.78 -0.97
N LYS A 101 3.78 21.54 -1.86
CA LYS A 101 4.28 22.85 -2.31
C LYS A 101 4.14 23.93 -1.25
N GLU A 102 3.14 23.81 -0.38
CA GLU A 102 2.95 24.71 0.77
C GLU A 102 4.02 24.45 1.84
N HIS A 103 4.35 23.18 2.09
CA HIS A 103 5.40 22.78 3.04
C HIS A 103 6.83 23.07 2.54
N TYR A 104 7.07 22.88 1.25
CA TYR A 104 8.37 23.12 0.62
C TYR A 104 8.18 24.09 -0.55
N PRO A 105 7.97 25.40 -0.27
CA PRO A 105 7.92 26.39 -1.33
C PRO A 105 9.24 26.28 -2.08
N SER A 106 9.14 25.98 -3.38
CA SER A 106 10.28 25.68 -4.22
C SER A 106 11.35 26.74 -3.97
N GLN A 107 12.55 26.34 -3.53
CA GLN A 107 13.68 27.25 -3.51
C GLN A 107 13.91 27.68 -4.96
N LYS A 108 13.36 28.84 -5.32
CA LYS A 108 13.60 29.48 -6.61
C LYS A 108 15.10 29.72 -6.67
N LYS A 109 15.78 28.95 -7.53
CA LYS A 109 17.09 29.33 -8.05
C LYS A 109 16.93 30.54 -8.96
#